data_AF-A0AB38BHR3-F1
#
_entry.id   AF-A0AB38BHR3-F1
#
_cell.length_a   1.000
_cell.length_b   1.000
_cell.length_c   1.000
_cell.angle_alpha   90.00
_cell.angle_beta   90.00
_cell.angle_gamma   90.00
#
_symmetry.space_group_name_H-M   'P 1'
#
loop_
_entity.id
_entity.type
_entity.pdbx_description
1 polymer ?
#
loop_
_entity_poly.entity_id
_entity_poly.type
_entity_poly.pdbx_seq_one_letter_code
_entity_poly.pdbx_strand_id
1 'polypeptide(L)'
;MEINKLALGNRIKSIRLEKSMNLKEFGYYIDNTSDSIVSRWEKGKSVPNAKRLKLIANAGGISVNELLYGDLTNYVYALAEDFKQNPPDKESRESLENMSEDQYKMLISVLIERVKRKRLSYEDKEKIEAELQLLAVKHFWDFPSISIQDYSLLGILNKELTELKEGMLLHEDEKEEYERWIQLIEKFIAEVKDLQEQK
;
A
#
# COMPACT_ATOMS: atom_id res chain seq x y z
N MET A 1 -8.83 1.51 -14.55
CA MET A 1 -8.42 0.13 -14.19
C MET A 1 -9.49 -0.83 -14.65
N GLU A 2 -9.14 -1.88 -15.37
CA GLU A 2 -10.10 -2.92 -15.73
C GLU A 2 -10.55 -3.69 -14.48
N ILE A 3 -11.82 -4.09 -14.43
CA ILE A 3 -12.36 -4.86 -13.31
C ILE A 3 -11.91 -6.31 -13.44
N ASN A 4 -11.21 -6.83 -12.43
CA ASN A 4 -10.97 -8.27 -12.30
C ASN A 4 -12.29 -8.97 -11.93
N LYS A 5 -12.96 -9.52 -12.95
CA LYS A 5 -14.28 -10.14 -12.83
C LYS A 5 -14.30 -11.31 -11.86
N LEU A 6 -13.23 -12.10 -11.79
CA LEU A 6 -13.14 -13.24 -10.87
C LEU A 6 -13.01 -12.76 -9.43
N ALA A 7 -12.17 -11.77 -9.17
CA ALA A 7 -12.02 -11.18 -7.83
C ALA A 7 -13.32 -10.51 -7.36
N LEU A 8 -14.01 -9.79 -8.24
CA LEU A 8 -15.35 -9.25 -7.99
C LEU A 8 -16.32 -10.38 -7.65
N GLY A 9 -16.37 -11.44 -8.46
CA GLY A 9 -17.22 -12.61 -8.24
C GLY A 9 -17.00 -13.26 -6.88
N ASN A 10 -15.74 -13.40 -6.46
CA ASN A 10 -15.40 -13.93 -5.14
C ASN A 10 -15.93 -13.06 -4.01
N ARG A 11 -15.82 -11.72 -4.11
CA ARG A 11 -16.39 -10.80 -3.10
C ARG A 11 -17.91 -10.89 -3.03
N ILE A 12 -18.59 -10.98 -4.18
CA ILE A 12 -20.05 -11.19 -4.23
C ILE A 12 -20.43 -12.49 -3.51
N LYS A 13 -19.67 -13.57 -3.76
CA LYS A 13 -19.88 -14.87 -3.10
C LYS A 13 -19.68 -14.78 -1.59
N SER A 14 -18.65 -14.09 -1.12
CA SER A 14 -18.40 -13.89 0.32
C SER A 14 -19.57 -13.16 0.99
N ILE A 15 -20.01 -12.04 0.43
CA ILE A 15 -21.17 -11.27 0.95
C ILE A 15 -22.42 -12.15 1.02
N ARG A 16 -22.68 -12.96 -0.01
CA ARG A 16 -23.80 -13.89 -0.01
C ARG A 16 -23.71 -14.91 1.13
N LEU A 17 -22.53 -15.52 1.30
CA LEU A 17 -22.31 -16.56 2.30
C LEU A 17 -22.35 -15.99 3.73
N GLU A 18 -21.84 -14.78 3.96
CA GLU A 18 -21.95 -14.06 5.23
C GLU A 18 -23.42 -13.82 5.63
N LYS A 19 -24.31 -13.64 4.65
CA LYS A 19 -25.76 -13.58 4.87
C LYS A 19 -26.45 -14.95 5.00
N SER A 20 -25.69 -16.05 4.95
CA SER A 20 -26.22 -17.41 4.97
C SER A 20 -27.23 -17.71 3.85
N MET A 21 -27.11 -17.04 2.70
CA MET A 21 -28.06 -17.19 1.58
C MET A 21 -27.54 -18.16 0.51
N ASN A 22 -28.43 -18.97 -0.06
CA ASN A 22 -28.16 -19.69 -1.29
C ASN A 22 -28.27 -18.78 -2.54
N LEU A 23 -27.90 -19.28 -3.72
CA LEU A 23 -27.88 -18.49 -4.96
C LEU A 23 -29.27 -17.90 -5.31
N LYS A 24 -30.34 -18.67 -5.08
CA LYS A 24 -31.72 -18.25 -5.38
C LYS A 24 -32.20 -17.18 -4.42
N GLU A 25 -31.97 -17.37 -3.12
CA GLU A 25 -32.30 -16.38 -2.08
C GLU A 25 -31.56 -15.06 -2.30
N PHE A 26 -30.26 -15.13 -2.59
CA PHE A 26 -29.48 -13.94 -2.87
C PHE A 26 -29.89 -13.26 -4.17
N GLY A 27 -30.19 -14.03 -5.21
CA GLY A 27 -30.74 -13.50 -6.46
C GLY A 27 -32.05 -12.76 -6.24
N TYR A 28 -32.98 -13.35 -5.50
CA TYR A 28 -34.25 -12.73 -5.12
C TYR A 28 -34.02 -11.42 -4.35
N TYR A 29 -33.12 -11.45 -3.36
CA TYR A 29 -32.72 -10.29 -2.56
C TYR A 29 -32.09 -9.18 -3.41
N ILE A 30 -31.32 -9.53 -4.45
CA ILE A 30 -30.69 -8.60 -5.39
C ILE A 30 -31.56 -8.44 -6.65
N ASP A 31 -32.62 -7.64 -6.53
CA ASP A 31 -33.46 -7.22 -7.65
C ASP A 31 -34.13 -8.38 -8.42
N ASN A 32 -34.65 -9.37 -7.70
CA ASN A 32 -35.35 -10.53 -8.27
C ASN A 32 -34.55 -11.26 -9.37
N THR A 33 -33.23 -11.30 -9.22
CA THR A 33 -32.31 -11.93 -10.16
C THR A 33 -32.34 -13.46 -10.04
N SER A 34 -32.15 -14.18 -11.15
CA SER A 34 -32.04 -15.64 -11.12
C SER A 34 -30.72 -16.12 -10.51
N ASP A 35 -30.76 -17.29 -9.88
CA ASP A 35 -29.61 -18.03 -9.37
C ASP A 35 -28.52 -18.26 -10.44
N SER A 36 -28.92 -18.51 -11.69
CA SER A 36 -28.01 -18.66 -12.83
C SER A 36 -27.19 -17.42 -13.13
N ILE A 37 -27.77 -16.22 -12.95
CA ILE A 37 -27.07 -14.95 -13.14
C ILE A 37 -26.14 -14.66 -11.96
N VAL A 38 -26.58 -14.93 -10.72
CA VAL A 38 -25.71 -14.84 -9.53
C VAL A 38 -24.50 -15.76 -9.70
N SER A 39 -24.72 -17.02 -10.13
CA SER A 39 -23.63 -17.97 -10.39
C SER A 39 -22.64 -17.46 -11.44
N ARG A 40 -23.12 -16.78 -12.48
CA ARG A 40 -22.27 -16.17 -13.51
C ARG A 40 -21.43 -15.02 -12.95
N TRP A 41 -21.98 -14.20 -12.05
CA TRP A 41 -21.20 -13.17 -11.35
C TRP A 41 -20.11 -13.80 -10.49
N GLU A 42 -20.47 -14.78 -9.64
CA GLU A 42 -19.52 -15.45 -8.74
C GLU A 42 -18.39 -16.17 -9.49
N LYS A 43 -18.66 -16.67 -10.70
CA LYS A 43 -17.66 -17.31 -11.58
C LYS A 43 -16.91 -16.33 -12.48
N GLY A 44 -17.11 -15.02 -12.31
CA GLY A 44 -16.47 -13.98 -13.13
C GLY A 44 -16.87 -13.98 -14.61
N LYS A 45 -17.98 -14.63 -14.97
CA LYS A 45 -18.45 -14.74 -16.37
C LYS A 45 -19.20 -13.49 -16.85
N SER A 46 -19.73 -12.71 -15.92
CA SER A 46 -20.40 -11.43 -16.20
C SER A 46 -20.28 -10.49 -15.00
N VAL A 47 -20.49 -9.20 -15.22
CA VAL A 47 -20.47 -8.17 -14.16
C VAL A 47 -21.91 -7.72 -13.90
N PRO A 48 -22.34 -7.54 -12.63
CA PRO A 48 -23.65 -6.96 -12.34
C PRO A 48 -23.74 -5.53 -12.88
N ASN A 49 -24.95 -5.08 -13.23
CA ASN A 49 -25.15 -3.70 -13.64
C ASN A 49 -25.04 -2.73 -12.44
N ALA A 50 -24.97 -1.42 -12.70
CA ALA A 50 -24.79 -0.40 -11.67
C ALA A 50 -25.81 -0.46 -10.52
N LYS A 51 -27.09 -0.73 -10.83
CA LYS A 51 -28.15 -0.89 -9.82
C LYS A 51 -27.85 -2.08 -8.88
N ARG A 52 -27.49 -3.22 -9.46
CA ARG A 52 -27.19 -4.46 -8.71
C ARG A 52 -25.89 -4.36 -7.93
N LEU A 53 -24.85 -3.70 -8.48
CA LEU A 53 -23.62 -3.40 -7.75
C LEU A 53 -23.90 -2.60 -6.48
N LYS A 54 -24.75 -1.56 -6.55
CA LYS A 54 -25.16 -0.79 -5.37
C LYS A 54 -25.88 -1.66 -4.34
N LEU A 55 -26.82 -2.50 -4.76
CA LEU A 55 -27.54 -3.41 -3.86
C LEU A 55 -26.61 -4.41 -3.18
N ILE A 56 -25.67 -5.01 -3.93
CA ILE A 56 -24.70 -5.96 -3.39
C ILE A 56 -23.73 -5.28 -2.42
N ALA A 57 -23.23 -4.09 -2.77
CA ALA A 57 -22.35 -3.32 -1.90
C ALA A 57 -23.04 -2.96 -0.58
N ASN A 58 -24.29 -2.48 -0.65
CA ASN A 58 -25.12 -2.24 0.53
C ASN A 58 -25.35 -3.52 1.36
N ALA A 59 -25.56 -4.66 0.69
CA ALA A 59 -25.72 -5.95 1.37
C ALA A 59 -24.46 -6.32 2.18
N GLY A 60 -23.27 -6.04 1.63
CA GLY A 60 -21.99 -6.28 2.29
C GLY A 60 -21.55 -5.18 3.26
N GLY A 61 -22.27 -4.05 3.35
CA GLY A 61 -21.85 -2.91 4.17
C GLY A 61 -20.56 -2.23 3.68
N ILE A 62 -20.26 -2.34 2.38
CA ILE A 62 -19.06 -1.78 1.75
C ILE A 62 -19.44 -0.80 0.64
N SER A 63 -18.48 -0.01 0.19
CA SER A 63 -18.66 0.85 -0.98
C SER A 63 -18.69 0.04 -2.29
N VAL A 64 -19.27 0.61 -3.35
CA VAL A 64 -19.22 -0.01 -4.69
C VAL A 64 -17.78 -0.16 -5.17
N ASN A 65 -16.90 0.78 -4.85
CA ASN A 65 -15.49 0.70 -5.23
C ASN A 65 -14.77 -0.43 -4.50
N GLU A 66 -15.01 -0.62 -3.20
CA GLU A 66 -14.49 -1.78 -2.46
C GLU A 66 -15.01 -3.11 -3.03
N LEU A 67 -16.29 -3.16 -3.44
CA LEU A 67 -16.84 -4.34 -4.12
C LEU A 67 -16.13 -4.60 -5.46
N LEU A 68 -15.89 -3.55 -6.25
CA LEU A 68 -15.30 -3.66 -7.59
C LEU A 68 -13.80 -3.98 -7.55
N TYR A 69 -13.06 -3.39 -6.62
CA TYR A 69 -11.60 -3.38 -6.63
C TYR A 69 -10.96 -4.06 -5.41
N GLY A 70 -11.73 -4.40 -4.38
CA GLY A 70 -11.20 -4.82 -3.08
C GLY A 70 -10.89 -3.63 -2.19
N ASP A 71 -10.33 -3.88 -1.00
CA ASP A 71 -9.89 -2.78 -0.14
C ASP A 71 -8.86 -1.88 -0.84
N LEU A 72 -8.72 -0.65 -0.35
CA LEU A 72 -7.87 0.36 -0.96
C LEU A 72 -6.40 -0.09 -1.07
N THR A 73 -5.94 -0.91 -0.13
CA THR A 73 -4.58 -1.45 -0.14
C THR A 73 -4.38 -2.38 -1.34
N ASN A 74 -5.30 -3.33 -1.52
CA ASN A 74 -5.30 -4.24 -2.67
C ASN A 74 -5.42 -3.50 -4.00
N TYR A 75 -6.18 -2.41 -4.04
CA TYR A 75 -6.25 -1.53 -5.21
C TYR A 75 -4.90 -0.86 -5.51
N VAL A 76 -4.23 -0.31 -4.49
CA VAL A 76 -2.90 0.29 -4.63
C VAL A 76 -1.86 -0.75 -5.09
N TYR A 77 -1.87 -1.96 -4.54
CA TYR A 77 -1.02 -3.06 -5.02
C TYR A 77 -1.25 -3.34 -6.49
N ALA A 78 -2.51 -3.50 -6.90
CA ALA A 78 -2.83 -3.81 -8.29
C ALA A 78 -2.46 -2.67 -9.25
N LEU A 79 -2.57 -1.40 -8.82
CA LEU A 79 -2.07 -0.26 -9.59
C LEU A 79 -0.54 -0.29 -9.72
N ALA A 80 0.16 -0.63 -8.65
CA ALA A 80 1.61 -0.70 -8.70
C ALA A 80 2.12 -1.84 -9.58
N GLU A 81 1.43 -2.98 -9.60
CA GLU A 81 1.73 -4.07 -10.54
C GLU A 81 1.54 -3.63 -11.99
N ASP A 82 0.45 -2.91 -12.30
CA ASP A 82 0.22 -2.35 -13.63
C ASP A 82 1.31 -1.34 -14.02
N PHE A 83 1.70 -0.47 -13.07
CA PHE A 83 2.79 0.49 -13.25
C PHE A 83 4.14 -0.21 -13.48
N LYS A 84 4.44 -1.31 -12.76
CA LYS A 84 5.67 -2.09 -12.95
C LYS A 84 5.70 -2.76 -14.33
N GLN A 85 4.56 -3.24 -14.83
CA GLN A 85 4.45 -3.83 -16.16
C GLN A 85 4.50 -2.77 -17.27
N ASN A 86 3.94 -1.58 -17.00
CA ASN A 86 3.83 -0.49 -17.95
C ASN A 86 4.39 0.83 -17.39
N PRO A 87 5.72 0.95 -17.13
CA PRO A 87 6.28 2.16 -16.54
C PRO A 87 6.10 3.37 -17.46
N PRO A 88 5.72 4.55 -16.92
CA PRO A 88 5.35 5.72 -17.72
C PRO A 88 6.54 6.38 -18.44
N ASP A 89 7.76 6.17 -17.94
CA ASP A 89 8.99 6.74 -18.48
C ASP A 89 10.16 5.76 -18.38
N LYS A 90 11.33 6.18 -18.88
CA LYS A 90 12.55 5.38 -18.89
C LYS A 90 13.15 5.23 -17.48
N GLU A 91 13.12 6.30 -16.70
CA GLU A 91 13.74 6.38 -15.38
C GLU A 91 13.04 5.43 -14.39
N SER A 92 11.71 5.49 -14.33
CA SER A 92 10.86 4.60 -13.55
C SER A 92 11.08 3.14 -13.91
N ARG A 93 11.26 2.83 -15.21
CA ARG A 93 11.58 1.48 -15.68
C ARG A 93 12.92 1.01 -15.15
N GLU A 94 13.98 1.80 -15.34
CA GLU A 94 15.32 1.48 -14.86
C GLU A 94 15.36 1.33 -13.33
N SER A 95 14.67 2.20 -12.59
CA SER A 95 14.58 2.09 -11.13
C SER A 95 13.88 0.80 -10.70
N LEU A 96 12.72 0.47 -11.29
CA LEU A 96 11.95 -0.72 -10.91
C LEU A 96 12.61 -2.04 -11.30
N GLU A 97 13.32 -2.09 -12.43
CA GLU A 97 14.06 -3.27 -12.88
C GLU A 97 15.26 -3.59 -11.98
N ASN A 98 15.87 -2.57 -11.37
CA ASN A 98 17.00 -2.73 -10.46
C ASN A 98 16.59 -2.95 -8.99
N MET A 99 15.31 -2.83 -8.65
CA MET A 99 14.83 -3.08 -7.29
C MET A 99 14.78 -4.58 -6.96
N SER A 100 15.29 -4.93 -5.78
CA SER A 100 15.01 -6.24 -5.19
C SER A 100 13.53 -6.36 -4.82
N GLU A 101 13.05 -7.60 -4.67
CA GLU A 101 11.67 -7.85 -4.25
C GLU A 101 11.34 -7.21 -2.89
N ASP A 102 12.30 -7.13 -1.97
CA ASP A 102 12.09 -6.50 -0.66
C ASP A 102 12.06 -4.97 -0.75
N GLN A 103 12.89 -4.37 -1.62
CA GLN A 103 12.81 -2.95 -1.94
C GLN A 103 11.45 -2.62 -2.56
N TYR A 104 10.99 -3.42 -3.51
CA TYR A 104 9.69 -3.22 -4.13
C TYR A 104 8.55 -3.33 -3.10
N LYS A 105 8.55 -4.34 -2.22
CA LYS A 105 7.56 -4.43 -1.12
C LYS A 105 7.57 -3.21 -0.20
N MET A 106 8.77 -2.72 0.15
CA MET A 106 8.93 -1.51 0.96
C MET A 106 8.43 -0.27 0.23
N LEU A 107 8.63 -0.18 -1.08
CA LEU A 107 8.06 0.89 -1.91
C LEU A 107 6.54 0.92 -1.77
N ILE A 108 5.91 -0.24 -1.94
CA ILE A 108 4.45 -0.34 -1.87
C ILE A 108 3.93 -0.01 -0.47
N SER A 109 4.61 -0.45 0.58
CA SER A 109 4.21 -0.12 1.96
C SER A 109 4.23 1.40 2.20
N VAL A 110 5.29 2.08 1.73
CA VAL A 110 5.40 3.54 1.81
C VAL A 110 4.33 4.23 0.97
N LEU A 111 4.04 3.73 -0.23
CA LEU A 111 2.98 4.24 -1.09
C LEU A 111 1.62 4.16 -0.39
N ILE A 112 1.27 3.00 0.18
CA ILE A 112 0.01 2.79 0.90
C ILE A 112 -0.14 3.81 2.04
N GLU A 113 0.92 4.02 2.83
CA GLU A 113 0.88 5.01 3.91
C GLU A 113 0.73 6.44 3.41
N ARG A 114 1.33 6.79 2.27
CA ARG A 114 1.10 8.10 1.62
C ARG A 114 -0.32 8.26 1.12
N VAL A 115 -0.89 7.24 0.48
CA VAL A 115 -2.29 7.21 0.01
C VAL A 115 -3.24 7.47 1.19
N LYS A 116 -3.05 6.76 2.31
CA LYS A 116 -3.85 6.97 3.54
C LYS A 116 -3.68 8.38 4.11
N ARG A 117 -2.44 8.84 4.30
CA ARG A 117 -2.15 10.18 4.86
C ARG A 117 -2.75 11.30 4.02
N LYS A 118 -2.70 11.16 2.70
CA LYS A 118 -3.26 12.12 1.74
C LYS A 118 -4.76 11.94 1.50
N ARG A 119 -5.40 10.95 2.17
CA ARG A 119 -6.82 10.60 2.03
C ARG A 119 -7.23 10.36 0.58
N LEU A 120 -6.33 9.76 -0.20
CA LEU A 120 -6.60 9.41 -1.60
C LEU A 120 -7.53 8.19 -1.66
N SER A 121 -8.32 8.14 -2.72
CA SER A 121 -9.33 7.11 -2.94
C SER A 121 -9.15 6.41 -4.30
N TYR A 122 -10.05 5.47 -4.60
CA TYR A 122 -10.14 4.81 -5.90
C TYR A 122 -10.31 5.76 -7.09
N GLU A 123 -10.79 6.99 -6.85
CA GLU A 123 -11.00 8.01 -7.87
C GLU A 123 -9.72 8.81 -8.16
N ASP A 124 -8.72 8.73 -7.28
CA ASP A 124 -7.48 9.50 -7.36
C ASP A 124 -6.35 8.75 -8.08
N LYS A 125 -6.69 7.91 -9.06
CA LYS A 125 -5.73 7.02 -9.75
C LYS A 125 -4.44 7.74 -10.17
N GLU A 126 -4.58 8.85 -10.90
CA GLU A 126 -3.44 9.61 -11.43
C GLU A 126 -2.56 10.19 -10.31
N LYS A 127 -3.15 10.57 -9.18
CA LYS A 127 -2.39 11.05 -8.02
C LYS A 127 -1.64 9.91 -7.35
N ILE A 128 -2.25 8.73 -7.24
CA ILE A 128 -1.59 7.53 -6.68
C ILE A 128 -0.41 7.12 -7.57
N GLU A 129 -0.60 7.14 -8.90
CA GLU A 129 0.46 6.85 -9.87
C GLU A 129 1.59 7.90 -9.80
N ALA A 130 1.28 9.18 -9.61
CA ALA A 130 2.29 10.21 -9.40
C ALA A 130 3.09 10.01 -8.10
N GLU A 131 2.45 9.58 -7.01
CA GLU A 131 3.17 9.22 -5.77
C GLU A 131 4.09 8.02 -5.98
N LEU A 132 3.63 7.00 -6.71
CA LEU A 132 4.40 5.81 -7.05
C LEU A 132 5.62 6.18 -7.91
N GLN A 133 5.43 6.97 -8.96
CA GLN A 133 6.51 7.45 -9.81
C GLN A 133 7.55 8.23 -8.99
N LEU A 134 7.10 9.13 -8.11
CA LEU A 134 8.00 9.89 -7.24
C LEU A 134 8.77 8.98 -6.28
N LEU A 135 8.17 7.91 -5.76
CA LEU A 135 8.85 6.93 -4.92
C LEU A 135 9.82 6.02 -5.68
N ALA A 136 9.50 5.70 -6.94
CA ALA A 136 10.34 4.87 -7.78
C ALA A 136 11.62 5.60 -8.20
N VAL A 137 11.50 6.89 -8.54
CA VAL A 137 12.57 7.67 -9.18
C VAL A 137 13.51 8.41 -8.22
N LYS A 138 13.04 8.85 -7.04
CA LYS A 138 13.81 9.78 -6.17
C LYS A 138 15.03 9.20 -5.43
N HIS A 139 15.76 8.22 -5.99
CA HIS A 139 16.92 7.63 -5.32
C HIS A 139 16.60 7.11 -3.91
N PHE A 140 15.34 6.79 -3.63
CA PHE A 140 14.91 6.23 -2.34
C PHE A 140 15.63 4.90 -2.05
N TRP A 141 16.23 4.30 -3.08
CA TRP A 141 16.91 3.00 -3.09
C TRP A 141 18.42 3.08 -3.27
N ASP A 142 18.99 4.30 -3.34
CA ASP A 142 20.45 4.50 -3.27
C ASP A 142 20.99 4.18 -1.87
N PHE A 143 20.10 3.90 -0.91
CA PHE A 143 20.43 3.25 0.34
C PHE A 143 20.78 1.78 0.06
N PRO A 144 22.02 1.32 0.36
CA PRO A 144 22.42 -0.07 0.22
C PRO A 144 21.36 -0.98 0.85
N SER A 145 21.08 -2.12 0.23
CA SER A 145 20.14 -3.13 0.70
C SER A 145 20.45 -3.58 2.13
N ILE A 146 19.93 -2.83 3.09
CA ILE A 146 19.99 -3.08 4.52
C ILE A 146 18.71 -3.86 4.84
N SER A 147 18.86 -4.96 5.57
CA SER A 147 17.79 -5.94 5.75
C SER A 147 16.60 -5.35 6.51
N ILE A 148 15.39 -5.89 6.32
CA ILE A 148 14.19 -5.42 7.02
C ILE A 148 14.31 -5.53 8.56
N GLN A 149 15.24 -6.34 9.09
CA GLN A 149 15.54 -6.41 10.53
C GLN A 149 16.26 -5.17 11.06
N ASP A 150 16.89 -4.39 10.18
CA ASP A 150 17.65 -3.18 10.53
C ASP A 150 16.75 -1.92 10.58
N TYR A 151 15.47 -2.03 10.20
CA TYR A 151 14.44 -1.00 10.33
C TYR A 151 13.91 -0.83 11.77
N SER A 152 14.69 -1.17 12.79
CA SER A 152 14.39 -0.63 14.11
C SER A 152 14.62 0.88 14.06
N LEU A 153 13.77 1.67 14.72
CA LEU A 153 14.01 3.11 14.92
C LEU A 153 15.43 3.37 15.44
N LEU A 154 15.95 2.45 16.26
CA LEU A 154 17.33 2.45 16.74
C LEU A 154 18.38 2.31 15.62
N GLY A 155 18.14 1.47 14.61
CA GLY A 155 19.05 1.31 13.46
C GLY A 155 19.22 2.61 12.68
N ILE A 156 18.11 3.30 12.41
CA ILE A 156 18.11 4.60 11.73
C ILE A 156 18.86 5.65 12.57
N LEU A 157 18.53 5.74 13.86
CA LEU A 157 19.16 6.72 14.76
C LEU A 157 20.67 6.46 14.95
N ASN A 158 21.10 5.20 15.03
CA ASN A 158 22.53 4.86 15.14
C ASN A 158 23.31 5.20 13.86
N LYS A 159 22.66 5.09 12.69
CA LYS A 159 23.26 5.49 11.41
C LYS A 159 23.46 7.01 11.35
N GLU A 160 22.41 7.79 11.63
CA GLU A 160 22.47 9.26 11.68
C GLU A 160 23.52 9.74 12.70
N LEU A 161 23.62 9.06 13.85
CA LEU A 161 24.64 9.34 14.85
C LEU A 161 26.07 9.11 14.33
N THR A 162 26.27 8.07 13.50
CA THR A 162 27.56 7.79 12.87
C THR A 162 27.93 8.89 11.88
N GLU A 163 26.99 9.28 11.02
CA GLU A 163 27.21 10.33 10.00
C GLU A 163 27.50 11.70 10.65
N LEU A 164 26.84 12.05 11.76
CA LEU A 164 27.15 13.26 12.52
C LEU A 164 28.54 13.22 13.16
N LYS A 165 28.97 12.08 13.68
CA LYS A 165 30.32 11.91 14.25
C LYS A 165 31.39 12.05 13.17
N GLU A 166 31.16 11.53 11.98
CA GLU A 166 32.04 11.68 10.83
C GLU A 166 32.08 13.14 10.33
N GLY A 167 30.92 13.79 10.20
CA GLY A 167 30.84 15.21 9.83
C GLY A 167 31.57 16.12 10.81
N MET A 168 31.46 15.86 12.11
CA MET A 168 32.18 16.60 13.15
C MET A 168 33.71 16.52 13.02
N LEU A 169 34.24 15.41 12.47
CA LEU A 169 35.68 15.27 12.21
C LEU A 169 36.14 16.09 10.99
N LEU A 170 35.22 16.40 10.07
CA LEU A 170 35.49 17.12 8.83
C LEU A 170 35.24 18.63 8.94
N HIS A 171 34.42 19.07 9.91
CA HIS A 171 33.99 20.45 10.11
C HIS A 171 34.33 20.95 11.53
N GLU A 172 35.62 21.24 11.78
CA GLU A 172 36.09 21.69 13.09
C GLU A 172 35.49 23.04 13.54
N ASP A 173 35.12 23.90 12.59
CA ASP A 173 34.50 25.21 12.82
C ASP A 173 33.05 25.14 13.31
N GLU A 174 32.37 24.01 13.06
CA GLU A 174 30.98 23.75 13.47
C GLU A 174 30.88 22.72 14.61
N LYS A 175 32.02 22.35 15.20
CA LYS A 175 32.11 21.24 16.16
C LYS A 175 31.11 21.32 17.32
N GLU A 176 30.90 22.51 17.89
CA GLU A 176 29.95 22.69 19.00
C GLU A 176 28.51 22.39 18.59
N GLU A 177 28.14 22.63 17.34
CA GLU A 177 26.81 22.33 16.81
C GLU A 177 26.63 20.82 16.61
N TYR A 178 27.62 20.17 16.00
CA TYR A 178 27.65 18.72 15.89
C TYR A 178 27.58 18.02 17.26
N GLU A 179 28.34 18.49 18.26
CA GLU A 179 28.30 17.95 19.62
C GLU A 179 26.90 18.02 20.25
N ARG A 180 26.16 19.13 20.02
CA ARG A 180 24.78 19.27 20.50
C ARG A 180 23.83 18.28 19.84
N TRP A 181 23.91 18.13 18.51
CA TRP A 181 23.06 17.19 17.78
C TRP A 181 23.35 15.74 18.15
N ILE A 182 24.63 15.38 18.30
CA ILE A 182 25.09 14.07 18.76
C ILE A 182 24.50 13.75 20.14
N GLN A 183 24.61 14.68 21.11
CA GLN A 183 24.06 14.47 22.47
C GLN A 183 22.55 14.28 22.47
N LEU A 184 21.82 15.05 21.65
CA LEU A 184 20.36 14.91 21.54
C LEU A 184 19.96 13.54 20.99
N ILE A 185 20.64 13.07 19.95
CA ILE A 185 20.35 11.77 19.34
C ILE A 185 20.75 10.62 20.26
N GLU A 186 21.89 10.69 20.94
CA GLU A 186 22.31 9.68 21.92
C GLU A 186 21.30 9.55 23.08
N LYS A 187 20.79 10.68 23.58
CA LYS A 187 19.74 10.69 24.60
C LYS A 187 18.46 10.03 24.10
N PHE A 188 18.01 10.38 22.88
CA PHE A 188 16.80 9.81 22.31
C PHE A 188 16.92 8.31 22.04
N ILE A 189 18.08 7.84 21.59
CA ILE A 189 18.39 6.41 21.42
C ILE A 189 18.25 5.67 22.75
N ALA A 190 18.75 6.23 23.85
CA ALA A 190 18.62 5.64 25.18
C ALA A 190 17.15 5.51 25.62
N GLU A 191 16.36 6.58 25.45
CA GLU A 191 14.93 6.57 25.78
C GLU A 191 14.14 5.53 24.97
N VAL A 192 14.46 5.37 23.68
CA VAL A 192 13.82 4.36 22.82
C VAL A 192 14.17 2.93 23.26
N LYS A 193 15.41 2.68 23.69
CA LYS A 193 15.83 1.36 24.21
C LYS A 193 15.07 1.01 25.50
N ASP A 194 15.00 1.94 26.44
CA ASP A 194 14.30 1.75 27.72
C ASP A 194 12.81 1.42 27.49
N LEU A 195 12.16 2.07 26.53
CA LEU A 195 10.75 1.82 26.18
C LEU A 195 10.52 0.46 25.52
N GLN A 196 11.53 -0.12 24.87
CA GLN A 196 11.43 -1.44 24.24
C GLN A 196 11.64 -2.58 25.24
N GLU A 197 12.47 -2.37 26.27
CA GLU A 197 12.73 -3.37 27.32
C GLU A 197 11.60 -3.47 28.36
N GLN A 198 10.71 -2.48 28.43
CA GLN A 198 9.54 -2.47 29.33
C GLN A 198 8.30 -3.20 28.77
N LYS A 199 8.38 -3.81 27.58
CA LYS A 199 7.31 -4.60 26.95
C LYS A 199 7.57 -6.09 27.03
#